data_AF-A0A3N4NUH6-F1
#
_entry.id   AF-A0A3N4NUH6-F1
#
_cell.length_a   1.000
_cell.length_b   1.000
_cell.length_c   1.000
_cell.angle_alpha   90.00
_cell.angle_beta   90.00
_cell.angle_gamma   90.00
#
_symmetry.space_group_name_H-M   'P 1'
#
loop_
_entity.id
_entity.type
_entity.pdbx_description
1 polymer ?
#
loop_
_entity_poly.entity_id
_entity_poly.type
_entity_poly.pdbx_seq_one_letter_code
_entity_poly.pdbx_strand_id
1 'polypeptide(L)'
;MMKLRLLLCLYLLLPMIHAAPMPHENPLAYGKIKVQSWKEKRDFNIVKQDLDYSCGAASVATLLNNFYGQKLTEEEVLEKMDKTRERASFEDMQRILPDFGFEAKGYALTFEQLAALKIPVIVYLKYRKDDHFSVLRGVSDDTVLLADPSLGHVSMSRAQFLDAWKTREGDLSGKILAVLPKGAEIQSNAAFFTRQPKRQTEFAVTQVKSSRVD
;
A
#
# COMPACT_ATOMS: atom_id res chain seq x y z
N MET A 1 -17.93 -73.81 -44.36
CA MET A 1 -18.49 -72.49 -43.99
C MET A 1 -18.00 -72.08 -42.61
N MET A 2 -16.83 -71.45 -42.46
CA MET A 2 -16.44 -70.86 -41.16
C MET A 2 -15.35 -69.78 -41.26
N LYS A 3 -15.20 -69.11 -42.42
CA LYS A 3 -14.23 -68.03 -42.63
C LYS A 3 -14.78 -66.62 -42.34
N LEU A 4 -15.95 -66.51 -41.70
CA LEU A 4 -16.61 -65.21 -41.47
C LEU A 4 -16.61 -64.75 -40.00
N ARG A 5 -16.08 -65.54 -39.07
CA ARG A 5 -16.11 -65.20 -37.63
C ARG A 5 -14.86 -64.50 -37.10
N LEU A 6 -13.77 -64.41 -37.88
CA LEU A 6 -12.52 -63.80 -37.40
C LEU A 6 -12.32 -62.32 -37.75
N LEU A 7 -13.18 -61.73 -38.61
CA LEU A 7 -13.13 -60.29 -38.88
C LEU A 7 -14.00 -59.45 -37.92
N LEU A 8 -14.92 -60.08 -37.17
CA LEU A 8 -15.83 -59.34 -36.28
C LEU A 8 -15.21 -59.04 -34.91
N CYS A 9 -14.12 -59.72 -34.51
CA CYS A 9 -13.45 -59.44 -33.24
C CYS A 9 -12.43 -58.29 -33.31
N LEU A 10 -11.96 -57.90 -34.50
CA LEU A 10 -10.99 -56.81 -34.61
C LEU A 10 -11.64 -55.42 -34.63
N TYR A 11 -12.97 -55.34 -34.83
CA TYR A 11 -13.72 -54.09 -34.75
C TYR A 11 -14.16 -53.72 -33.32
N LEU A 12 -14.04 -54.64 -32.36
CA LEU A 12 -14.41 -54.43 -30.95
C LEU A 12 -13.23 -53.95 -30.07
N LEU A 13 -12.05 -53.73 -30.67
CA LEU A 13 -10.84 -53.26 -30.00
C LEU A 13 -10.34 -51.90 -30.52
N LEU A 14 -11.22 -51.07 -31.11
CA LEU A 14 -10.91 -49.65 -31.11
C LEU A 14 -11.24 -49.13 -29.71
N PRO A 15 -10.24 -48.70 -28.90
CA PRO A 15 -10.58 -47.83 -27.78
C PRO A 15 -11.30 -46.64 -28.40
N MET A 16 -12.52 -46.38 -27.94
CA MET A 16 -13.15 -45.10 -28.16
C MET A 16 -12.20 -44.07 -27.56
N ILE A 17 -11.34 -43.47 -28.39
CA ILE A 17 -10.54 -42.31 -28.03
C ILE A 17 -11.57 -41.21 -27.82
N HIS A 18 -12.18 -41.22 -26.64
CA HIS A 18 -12.84 -40.05 -26.11
C HIS A 18 -11.69 -39.08 -25.91
N ALA A 19 -11.57 -38.12 -26.83
CA ALA A 19 -10.93 -36.86 -26.50
C ALA A 19 -11.78 -36.22 -25.38
N ALA A 20 -11.63 -36.72 -24.15
CA ALA A 20 -11.91 -35.91 -23.01
C ALA A 20 -11.06 -34.67 -23.20
N PRO A 21 -11.63 -33.45 -23.14
CA PRO A 21 -10.81 -32.25 -23.23
C PRO A 21 -9.74 -32.44 -22.17
N MET A 22 -8.49 -32.59 -22.60
CA MET A 22 -7.36 -32.50 -21.69
C MET A 22 -7.62 -31.17 -21.00
N PRO A 23 -7.91 -31.14 -19.68
CA PRO A 23 -7.94 -29.89 -18.97
C PRO A 23 -6.46 -29.52 -18.89
N HIS A 24 -5.91 -29.05 -20.01
CA HIS A 24 -4.71 -28.26 -20.01
C HIS A 24 -5.06 -27.17 -19.02
N GLU A 25 -4.47 -27.30 -17.84
CA GLU A 25 -4.80 -26.58 -16.64
C GLU A 25 -4.81 -25.10 -17.01
N ASN A 26 -6.00 -24.56 -17.25
CA ASN A 26 -6.15 -23.14 -17.39
C ASN A 26 -6.59 -22.68 -16.00
N PRO A 27 -5.63 -22.40 -15.09
CA PRO A 27 -5.95 -22.04 -13.72
C PRO A 27 -6.80 -20.77 -13.62
N LEU A 28 -6.89 -19.97 -14.70
CA LEU A 28 -7.84 -18.86 -14.85
C LEU A 28 -9.27 -19.35 -15.09
N ALA A 29 -9.48 -20.37 -15.92
CA ALA A 29 -10.81 -20.93 -16.21
C ALA A 29 -11.37 -21.80 -15.08
N TYR A 30 -10.50 -22.44 -14.29
CA TYR A 30 -10.87 -23.38 -13.22
C TYR A 30 -10.69 -22.82 -11.80
N GLY A 31 -10.64 -21.49 -11.66
CA GLY A 31 -10.77 -20.80 -10.35
C GLY A 31 -9.61 -20.97 -9.37
N LYS A 32 -8.43 -21.42 -9.83
CA LYS A 32 -7.24 -21.59 -8.96
C LYS A 32 -6.45 -20.30 -8.75
N ILE A 33 -6.76 -19.22 -9.48
CA ILE A 33 -6.10 -17.92 -9.33
C ILE A 33 -7.05 -16.94 -8.67
N LYS A 34 -6.66 -16.42 -7.50
CA LYS A 34 -7.33 -15.26 -6.88
C LYS A 34 -7.07 -14.05 -7.77
N VAL A 35 -8.02 -13.73 -8.65
CA VAL A 35 -7.98 -12.52 -9.48
C VAL A 35 -8.18 -11.31 -8.58
N GLN A 36 -7.24 -10.37 -8.62
CA GLN A 36 -7.36 -9.07 -7.95
C GLN A 36 -7.45 -7.97 -8.98
N SER A 37 -8.42 -7.09 -8.81
CA SER A 37 -8.56 -5.86 -9.58
C SER A 37 -7.38 -4.91 -9.33
N TRP A 38 -7.18 -3.99 -10.27
CA TRP A 38 -6.18 -2.92 -10.11
C TRP A 38 -6.44 -2.05 -8.88
N LYS A 39 -7.72 -1.81 -8.55
CA LYS A 39 -8.11 -1.07 -7.35
C LYS A 39 -7.69 -1.79 -6.08
N GLU A 40 -7.96 -3.10 -5.99
CA GLU A 40 -7.56 -3.91 -4.83
C GLU A 40 -6.04 -3.95 -4.65
N LYS A 41 -5.27 -4.02 -5.74
CA LYS A 41 -3.80 -3.96 -5.66
C LYS A 41 -3.29 -2.58 -5.25
N ARG A 42 -3.90 -1.51 -5.77
CA ARG A 42 -3.53 -0.11 -5.46
C ARG A 42 -3.80 0.23 -4.00
N ASP A 43 -4.96 -0.19 -3.50
CA ASP A 43 -5.46 0.11 -2.16
C ASP A 43 -5.07 -0.98 -1.13
N PHE A 44 -4.29 -1.98 -1.54
CA PHE A 44 -3.92 -3.11 -0.69
C PHE A 44 -3.34 -2.60 0.64
N ASN A 45 -3.85 -3.13 1.76
CA ASN A 45 -3.35 -2.78 3.09
C ASN A 45 -3.40 -1.26 3.40
N ILE A 46 -4.32 -0.50 2.80
CA ILE A 46 -4.59 0.90 3.14
C ILE A 46 -6.02 0.99 3.65
N VAL A 47 -6.20 1.59 4.83
CA VAL A 47 -7.53 2.03 5.27
C VAL A 47 -7.87 3.26 4.42
N LYS A 48 -8.84 3.12 3.53
CA LYS A 48 -9.31 4.20 2.66
C LYS A 48 -10.10 5.20 3.49
N GLN A 49 -10.02 6.46 3.10
CA GLN A 49 -10.93 7.46 3.63
C GLN A 49 -12.22 7.48 2.80
N ASP A 50 -13.36 7.53 3.46
CA ASP A 50 -14.66 7.71 2.83
C ASP A 50 -15.16 9.18 2.94
N LEU A 51 -14.53 10.00 3.78
CA LEU A 51 -14.88 11.40 4.01
C LEU A 51 -13.75 12.35 3.62
N ASP A 52 -14.07 13.57 3.19
CA ASP A 52 -13.08 14.55 2.71
C ASP A 52 -12.13 15.07 3.81
N TYR A 53 -12.48 14.89 5.09
CA TYR A 53 -11.76 15.45 6.25
C TYR A 53 -11.09 14.39 7.13
N SER A 54 -11.23 13.11 6.80
CA SER A 54 -10.81 11.98 7.63
C SER A 54 -9.47 11.34 7.21
N CYS A 55 -8.73 11.95 6.27
CA CYS A 55 -7.42 11.46 5.84
C CYS A 55 -6.43 11.24 7.01
N GLY A 56 -6.52 12.05 8.08
CA GLY A 56 -5.75 11.86 9.32
C GLY A 56 -6.13 10.57 10.06
N ALA A 57 -7.43 10.31 10.24
CA ALA A 57 -7.94 9.10 10.89
C ALA A 57 -7.57 7.83 10.10
N ALA A 58 -7.78 7.86 8.78
CA ALA A 58 -7.42 6.77 7.88
C ALA A 58 -5.89 6.54 7.83
N SER A 59 -5.06 7.59 7.94
CA SER A 59 -3.60 7.46 8.03
C SER A 59 -3.15 6.80 9.34
N VAL A 60 -3.76 7.17 10.47
CA VAL A 60 -3.50 6.53 11.77
C VAL A 60 -3.87 5.05 11.71
N ALA A 61 -5.09 4.72 11.26
CA ALA A 61 -5.53 3.34 11.12
C ALA A 61 -4.60 2.54 10.20
N THR A 62 -4.24 3.11 9.05
CA THR A 62 -3.30 2.48 8.10
C THR A 62 -1.94 2.20 8.73
N LEU A 63 -1.34 3.16 9.44
CA LEU A 63 -0.04 2.98 10.07
C LEU A 63 -0.11 1.92 11.18
N LEU A 64 -1.07 2.03 12.08
CA LEU A 64 -1.22 1.13 13.22
C LEU A 64 -1.52 -0.32 12.77
N ASN A 65 -2.38 -0.49 11.77
CA ASN A 65 -2.72 -1.83 11.28
C ASN A 65 -1.53 -2.53 10.63
N ASN A 66 -0.79 -1.80 9.78
CA ASN A 66 0.25 -2.44 8.96
C ASN A 66 1.58 -2.56 9.66
N PHE A 67 1.95 -1.58 10.48
CA PHE A 67 3.23 -1.57 11.15
C PHE A 67 3.15 -2.18 12.55
N TYR A 68 2.03 -2.03 13.25
CA TYR A 68 1.86 -2.49 14.64
C TYR A 68 0.79 -3.58 14.81
N GLY A 69 0.26 -4.13 13.71
CA GLY A 69 -0.65 -5.28 13.72
C GLY A 69 -2.04 -5.01 14.31
N GLN A 70 -2.44 -3.74 14.41
CA GLN A 70 -3.78 -3.37 14.88
C GLN A 70 -4.86 -3.71 13.83
N LYS A 71 -6.13 -3.53 14.20
CA LYS A 71 -7.29 -3.76 13.33
C LYS A 71 -8.31 -2.63 13.49
N LEU A 72 -7.86 -1.40 13.26
CA LEU A 72 -8.66 -0.19 13.35
C LEU A 72 -9.29 0.15 12.00
N THR A 73 -10.52 0.65 12.07
CA THR A 73 -11.25 1.26 10.95
C THR A 73 -11.04 2.78 10.93
N GLU A 74 -11.43 3.42 9.84
CA GLU A 74 -11.48 4.88 9.76
C GLU A 74 -12.45 5.46 10.80
N GLU A 75 -13.64 4.87 10.92
CA GLU A 75 -14.71 5.31 11.82
C GLU A 75 -14.28 5.26 13.29
N GLU A 76 -13.71 4.15 13.76
CA GLU A 76 -13.24 4.01 15.16
C GLU A 76 -12.21 5.09 15.54
N VAL A 77 -11.31 5.44 14.60
CA VAL A 77 -10.31 6.48 14.84
C VAL A 77 -10.94 7.87 14.78
N LEU A 78 -11.87 8.10 13.86
CA LEU A 78 -12.54 9.39 13.69
C LEU A 78 -13.46 9.72 14.88
N GLU A 79 -14.18 8.73 15.41
CA GLU A 79 -15.00 8.86 16.62
C GLU A 79 -14.14 9.30 17.82
N LYS A 80 -12.94 8.71 17.97
CA LYS A 80 -12.01 9.11 19.04
C LYS A 80 -11.50 10.53 18.91
N MET A 81 -11.35 11.03 17.68
CA MET A 81 -10.96 12.42 17.44
C MET A 81 -12.06 13.41 17.83
N ASP A 82 -13.31 12.94 17.98
CA ASP A 82 -14.50 13.77 18.25
C ASP A 82 -14.67 14.87 17.17
N LYS A 83 -14.41 14.51 15.91
CA LYS A 83 -14.52 15.41 14.76
C LYS A 83 -15.56 14.91 13.79
N THR A 84 -16.68 15.64 13.71
CA THR A 84 -17.78 15.30 12.82
C THR A 84 -17.69 15.97 11.46
N ARG A 85 -16.96 17.10 11.31
CA ARG A 85 -16.81 17.83 10.03
C ARG A 85 -15.50 18.62 9.88
N GLU A 86 -14.62 18.57 10.86
CA GLU A 86 -13.36 19.29 10.83
C GLU A 86 -12.22 18.39 10.39
N ARG A 87 -11.26 18.95 9.64
CA ARG A 87 -10.02 18.23 9.31
C ARG A 87 -9.26 17.93 10.61
N ALA A 88 -8.72 16.73 10.68
CA ALA A 88 -7.83 16.33 11.77
C ALA A 88 -6.53 17.16 11.74
N SER A 89 -5.95 17.42 12.90
CA SER A 89 -4.62 17.99 13.05
C SER A 89 -3.65 16.94 13.64
N PHE A 90 -2.34 17.23 13.64
CA PHE A 90 -1.41 16.39 14.38
C PHE A 90 -1.69 16.39 15.88
N GLU A 91 -2.17 17.49 16.44
CA GLU A 91 -2.56 17.55 17.85
C GLU A 91 -3.73 16.61 18.15
N ASP A 92 -4.73 16.54 17.27
CA ASP A 92 -5.84 15.59 17.41
C ASP A 92 -5.35 14.15 17.39
N MET A 93 -4.47 13.81 16.45
CA MET A 93 -3.86 12.47 16.37
C MET A 93 -3.02 12.15 17.61
N GLN A 94 -2.23 13.11 18.11
CA GLN A 94 -1.44 12.92 19.32
C GLN A 94 -2.31 12.70 20.56
N ARG A 95 -3.43 13.41 20.66
CA ARG A 95 -4.38 13.29 21.78
C ARG A 95 -5.02 11.91 21.88
N ILE A 96 -5.34 11.29 20.74
CA ILE A 96 -6.10 10.03 20.68
C ILE A 96 -5.21 8.78 20.66
N LEU A 97 -3.95 8.88 20.23
CA LEU A 97 -3.05 7.71 20.14
C LEU A 97 -2.82 6.97 21.47
N PRO A 98 -2.81 7.63 22.65
CA PRO A 98 -2.75 6.96 23.94
C PRO A 98 -3.90 5.98 24.21
N ASP A 99 -5.11 6.24 23.71
CA ASP A 99 -6.26 5.33 23.85
C ASP A 99 -6.02 4.01 23.11
N PHE A 100 -5.16 4.02 22.10
CA PHE A 100 -4.76 2.84 21.34
C PHE A 100 -3.45 2.21 21.84
N GLY A 101 -2.87 2.70 22.94
CA GLY A 101 -1.62 2.19 23.51
C GLY A 101 -0.35 2.74 22.86
N PHE A 102 -0.46 3.85 22.13
CA PHE A 102 0.66 4.50 21.44
C PHE A 102 0.92 5.90 21.99
N GLU A 103 2.14 6.38 21.80
CA GLU A 103 2.48 7.79 21.96
C GLU A 103 2.89 8.36 20.61
N ALA A 104 2.75 9.67 20.45
CA ALA A 104 3.18 10.32 19.22
C ALA A 104 3.80 11.69 19.44
N LYS A 105 4.80 11.99 18.62
CA LYS A 105 5.50 13.27 18.59
C LYS A 105 5.51 13.86 17.19
N GLY A 106 5.04 15.11 17.12
CA GLY A 106 5.21 15.95 15.95
C GLY A 106 6.65 16.45 15.83
N TYR A 107 7.22 16.37 14.63
CA TYR A 107 8.54 16.91 14.33
C TYR A 107 8.52 17.74 13.06
N ALA A 108 9.36 18.77 13.03
CA ALA A 108 9.76 19.45 11.80
C ALA A 108 11.18 18.97 11.44
N LEU A 109 11.36 18.48 10.22
CA LEU A 109 12.59 17.81 9.77
C LEU A 109 13.07 18.37 8.43
N THR A 110 14.38 18.26 8.18
CA THR A 110 14.92 18.31 6.82
C THR A 110 14.60 17.00 6.08
N PHE A 111 14.78 16.98 4.75
CA PHE A 111 14.59 15.75 3.98
C PHE A 111 15.62 14.67 4.36
N GLU A 112 16.86 15.07 4.64
CA GLU A 112 17.94 14.18 5.03
C GLU A 112 17.63 13.49 6.37
N GLN A 113 17.06 14.24 7.32
CA GLN A 113 16.59 13.68 8.58
C GLN A 113 15.41 12.72 8.38
N LEU A 114 14.47 13.06 7.49
CA LEU A 114 13.36 12.17 7.11
C LEU A 114 13.88 10.87 6.49
N ALA A 115 14.85 10.96 5.58
CA ALA A 115 15.46 9.82 4.89
C ALA A 115 16.25 8.89 5.83
N ALA A 116 16.73 9.42 6.96
CA ALA A 116 17.43 8.64 7.99
C ALA A 116 16.49 7.81 8.89
N LEU A 117 15.18 8.04 8.83
CA LEU A 117 14.20 7.30 9.65
C LEU A 117 14.17 5.81 9.29
N LYS A 118 13.85 4.99 10.29
CA LYS A 118 13.79 3.52 10.18
C LYS A 118 12.38 2.94 10.35
N ILE A 119 11.40 3.81 10.57
CA ILE A 119 10.01 3.45 10.85
C ILE A 119 9.09 4.30 9.96
N PRO A 120 7.88 3.82 9.65
CA PRO A 120 6.90 4.64 8.95
C PRO A 120 6.42 5.78 9.87
N VAL A 121 6.05 6.90 9.24
CA VAL A 121 5.55 8.08 9.93
C VAL A 121 4.39 8.68 9.14
N ILE A 122 3.52 9.43 9.80
CA ILE A 122 2.48 10.20 9.10
C ILE A 122 3.11 11.52 8.66
N VAL A 123 2.98 11.86 7.39
CA VAL A 123 3.47 13.12 6.81
C VAL A 123 2.31 14.07 6.60
N TYR A 124 2.55 15.36 6.83
CA TYR A 124 1.62 16.43 6.45
C TYR A 124 2.04 16.99 5.09
N LEU A 125 1.10 16.96 4.14
CA LEU A 125 1.30 17.38 2.77
C LEU A 125 0.34 18.51 2.43
N LYS A 126 0.77 19.39 1.54
CA LYS A 126 -0.05 20.47 1.01
C LYS A 126 -0.07 20.39 -0.51
N TYR A 127 -1.18 19.89 -1.05
CA TYR A 127 -1.40 19.91 -2.49
C TYR A 127 -2.10 21.22 -2.85
N ARG A 128 -1.34 22.20 -3.35
CA ARG A 128 -1.84 23.56 -3.63
C ARG A 128 -2.42 24.23 -2.37
N LYS A 129 -3.73 24.21 -2.20
CA LYS A 129 -4.45 24.78 -1.05
C LYS A 129 -5.03 23.73 -0.12
N ASP A 130 -4.91 22.45 -0.46
CA ASP A 130 -5.50 21.35 0.30
C ASP A 130 -4.48 20.71 1.24
N ASP A 131 -4.86 20.67 2.51
CA ASP A 131 -4.14 19.97 3.56
C ASP A 131 -4.42 18.47 3.47
N HIS A 132 -3.39 17.66 3.60
CA HIS A 132 -3.51 16.22 3.46
C HIS A 132 -2.57 15.47 4.40
N PHE A 133 -2.99 14.28 4.83
CA PHE A 133 -2.17 13.35 5.57
C PHE A 133 -1.99 12.06 4.80
N SER A 134 -0.78 11.51 4.87
CA SER A 134 -0.42 10.27 4.20
C SER A 134 0.59 9.53 5.06
N VAL A 135 0.72 8.21 4.87
CA VAL A 135 1.71 7.41 5.60
C VAL A 135 2.97 7.26 4.74
N LEU A 136 4.10 7.78 5.22
CA LEU A 136 5.40 7.50 4.63
C LEU A 136 5.81 6.06 4.94
N ARG A 137 5.84 5.22 3.90
CA ARG A 137 6.22 3.80 4.01
C ARG A 137 7.55 3.49 3.33
N GLY A 138 8.20 4.48 2.74
CA GLY A 138 9.57 4.32 2.28
C GLY A 138 10.15 5.60 1.72
N VAL A 139 11.45 5.76 1.89
CA VAL A 139 12.19 6.94 1.49
C VAL A 139 13.64 6.57 1.15
N SER A 140 14.16 7.22 0.12
CA SER A 140 15.55 7.21 -0.31
C SER A 140 15.90 8.60 -0.84
N ASP A 141 17.12 8.77 -1.34
CA ASP A 141 17.60 10.04 -1.89
C ASP A 141 16.74 10.57 -3.05
N ASP A 142 16.11 9.68 -3.83
CA ASP A 142 15.35 10.08 -5.01
C ASP A 142 13.87 9.69 -4.94
N THR A 143 13.51 8.64 -4.21
CA THR A 143 12.18 8.03 -4.26
C THR A 143 11.50 8.04 -2.89
N VAL A 144 10.23 8.44 -2.90
CA VAL A 144 9.34 8.43 -1.74
C VAL A 144 8.13 7.54 -2.04
N LEU A 145 7.76 6.69 -1.09
CA LEU A 145 6.58 5.84 -1.15
C LEU A 145 5.59 6.24 -0.05
N LEU A 146 4.35 6.47 -0.47
CA LEU A 146 3.25 6.78 0.42
C LEU A 146 2.21 5.65 0.39
N ALA A 147 1.55 5.45 1.53
CA ALA A 147 0.26 4.80 1.62
C ALA A 147 -0.77 5.90 1.87
N ASP A 148 -1.42 6.32 0.79
CA ASP A 148 -2.31 7.48 0.77
C ASP A 148 -3.78 7.07 0.96
N PRO A 149 -4.48 7.62 1.96
CA PRO A 149 -5.88 7.27 2.21
C PRO A 149 -6.81 7.57 1.03
N SER A 150 -6.52 8.60 0.21
CA SER A 150 -7.31 8.94 -0.98
C SER A 150 -6.84 8.19 -2.22
N LEU A 151 -5.53 8.17 -2.48
CA LEU A 151 -4.97 7.71 -3.76
C LEU A 151 -4.50 6.25 -3.75
N GLY A 152 -4.32 5.64 -2.57
CA GLY A 152 -3.74 4.31 -2.40
C GLY A 152 -2.20 4.37 -2.37
N HIS A 153 -1.52 3.34 -2.85
CA HIS A 153 -0.06 3.37 -2.90
C HIS A 153 0.46 4.36 -3.95
N VAL A 154 1.18 5.38 -3.50
CA VAL A 154 1.77 6.42 -4.37
C VAL A 154 3.30 6.35 -4.33
N SER A 155 3.94 6.55 -5.49
CA SER A 155 5.40 6.68 -5.62
C SER A 155 5.72 8.05 -6.21
N MET A 156 6.57 8.81 -5.54
CA MET A 156 6.95 10.18 -5.92
C MET A 156 8.45 10.33 -6.07
N SER A 157 8.88 11.29 -6.90
CA SER A 157 10.25 11.80 -6.83
C SER A 157 10.44 12.66 -5.59
N ARG A 158 11.69 12.78 -5.14
CA ARG A 158 12.07 13.72 -4.08
C ARG A 158 11.56 15.12 -4.40
N ALA A 159 11.71 15.59 -5.64
CA ALA A 159 11.23 16.91 -6.04
C ALA A 159 9.70 17.06 -5.87
N GLN A 160 8.92 16.10 -6.37
CA GLN A 160 7.45 16.10 -6.23
C GLN A 160 7.02 16.03 -4.77
N PHE A 161 7.68 15.20 -3.97
CA PHE A 161 7.38 15.09 -2.56
C PHE A 161 7.73 16.38 -1.80
N LEU A 162 8.89 16.99 -2.08
CA LEU A 162 9.30 18.24 -1.46
C LEU A 162 8.36 19.40 -1.78
N ASP A 163 7.84 19.48 -3.00
CA ASP A 163 6.86 20.48 -3.42
C ASP A 163 5.59 20.42 -2.54
N ALA A 164 5.14 19.21 -2.19
CA ALA A 164 3.98 19.02 -1.31
C ALA A 164 4.32 19.09 0.19
N TRP A 165 5.52 18.66 0.60
CA TRP A 165 5.86 18.45 2.01
C TRP A 165 6.50 19.67 2.68
N LYS A 166 7.19 20.54 1.92
CA LYS A 166 7.76 21.78 2.45
C LYS A 166 6.66 22.81 2.69
N THR A 167 6.14 22.85 3.91
CA THR A 167 4.99 23.69 4.27
C THR A 167 5.36 24.90 5.12
N ARG A 168 6.66 25.12 5.36
CA ARG A 168 7.21 26.26 6.10
C ARG A 168 8.52 26.71 5.45
N GLU A 169 8.81 28.00 5.57
CA GLU A 169 10.12 28.58 5.27
C GLU A 169 11.22 28.09 6.22
N GLY A 170 12.42 27.90 5.69
CA GLY A 170 13.61 27.43 6.41
C GLY A 170 13.94 25.94 6.22
N ASP A 171 15.00 25.48 6.89
CA ASP A 171 15.53 24.13 6.67
C ASP A 171 14.62 23.01 7.21
N LEU A 172 14.01 23.23 8.38
CA LEU A 172 13.02 22.33 8.99
C LEU A 172 11.62 22.57 8.41
N SER A 173 11.51 22.32 7.11
CA SER A 173 10.36 22.71 6.28
C SER A 173 9.24 21.67 6.25
N GLY A 174 9.53 20.41 6.57
CA GLY A 174 8.58 19.31 6.50
C GLY A 174 8.10 18.85 7.86
N LYS A 175 6.78 18.60 8.00
CA LYS A 175 6.17 18.16 9.25
C LYS A 175 5.81 16.67 9.19
N ILE A 176 6.09 15.96 10.27
CA ILE A 176 5.71 14.56 10.46
C ILE A 176 5.11 14.33 11.83
N LEU A 177 4.43 13.20 11.98
CA LEU A 177 4.07 12.60 13.25
C LEU A 177 4.69 11.21 13.34
N ALA A 178 5.62 11.04 14.28
CA ALA A 178 6.16 9.74 14.63
C ALA A 178 5.26 9.10 15.69
N VAL A 179 4.89 7.83 15.49
CA VAL A 179 4.02 7.06 16.39
C VAL A 179 4.81 5.89 16.93
N LEU A 180 4.87 5.74 18.25
CA LEU A 180 5.65 4.72 18.96
C LEU A 180 4.76 3.97 19.97
N PRO A 181 5.00 2.68 20.20
CA PRO A 181 4.26 1.94 21.23
C PRO A 181 4.65 2.44 22.62
N LYS A 182 3.67 2.58 23.53
CA LYS A 182 3.93 3.00 24.92
C LYS A 182 4.58 1.89 25.77
N GLY A 183 4.57 0.64 25.29
CA GLY A 183 5.12 -0.54 25.96
C GLY A 183 5.96 -1.41 25.03
N ALA A 184 6.75 -2.31 25.62
CA ALA A 184 7.77 -3.11 24.91
C ALA A 184 7.23 -4.27 24.06
N GLU A 185 5.93 -4.60 24.15
CA GLU A 185 5.37 -5.85 23.60
C GLU A 185 4.76 -5.74 22.19
N ILE A 186 4.72 -4.56 21.58
CA ILE A 186 4.15 -4.43 20.23
C ILE A 186 5.18 -4.87 19.18
N GLN A 187 4.97 -6.07 18.64
CA GLN A 187 5.75 -6.57 17.50
C GLN A 187 5.50 -5.67 16.28
N SER A 188 6.58 -5.17 15.68
CA SER A 188 6.50 -4.32 14.51
C SER A 188 6.76 -5.10 13.22
N ASN A 189 5.96 -4.83 12.19
CA ASN A 189 6.14 -5.40 10.87
C ASN A 189 7.14 -4.55 10.07
N ALA A 190 8.42 -4.90 10.18
CA ALA A 190 9.49 -4.21 9.46
C ALA A 190 9.30 -4.22 7.92
N ALA A 191 8.54 -5.16 7.36
CA ALA A 191 8.32 -5.23 5.91
C ALA A 191 7.44 -4.10 5.36
N PHE A 192 6.68 -3.41 6.22
CA PHE A 192 5.85 -2.28 5.79
C PHE A 192 6.69 -1.04 5.41
N PHE A 193 7.89 -0.88 5.98
CA PHE A 193 8.77 0.25 5.72
C PHE A 193 10.03 -0.15 4.96
N THR A 194 10.40 0.60 3.91
CA THR A 194 11.63 0.35 3.13
C THR A 194 12.50 1.58 2.97
N ARG A 195 13.83 1.40 3.14
CA ARG A 195 14.85 2.41 2.87
C ARG A 195 15.44 2.32 1.46
N GLN A 196 14.99 1.33 0.69
CA GLN A 196 15.34 1.15 -0.72
C GLN A 196 14.07 1.06 -1.57
N PRO A 197 13.21 2.09 -1.54
CA PRO A 197 12.04 2.14 -2.39
C PRO A 197 12.42 2.13 -3.87
N LYS A 198 11.67 1.39 -4.66
CA LYS A 198 11.75 1.39 -6.13
C LYS A 198 10.53 2.06 -6.72
N ARG A 199 10.71 2.84 -7.79
CA ARG A 199 9.58 3.46 -8.50
C ARG A 199 8.83 2.39 -9.29
N GLN A 200 7.51 2.48 -9.29
CA GLN A 200 6.69 1.62 -10.17
C GLN A 200 7.05 1.81 -11.65
N THR A 201 7.49 3.01 -12.03
CA THR A 201 7.88 3.34 -13.41
C THR A 201 9.31 2.94 -13.79
N GLU A 202 10.12 2.46 -12.85
CA GLU A 202 11.54 2.14 -13.09
C GLU A 202 11.72 1.13 -14.23
N PHE A 203 10.87 0.10 -14.29
CA PHE A 203 10.88 -0.90 -15.35
C PHE A 203 10.61 -0.26 -16.72
N ALA A 204 9.56 0.55 -16.83
CA ALA A 204 9.19 1.22 -18.08
C ALA A 204 10.28 2.20 -18.55
N VAL A 205 10.86 2.98 -17.64
CA VAL A 205 11.96 3.90 -17.95
C VAL A 205 13.18 3.14 -18.47
N THR A 206 13.49 1.97 -17.90
CA THR A 206 14.61 1.13 -18.36
C THR A 206 14.39 0.63 -19.79
N GLN A 207 13.18 0.17 -20.12
CA GLN A 207 12.86 -0.31 -21.47
C GLN A 207 12.94 0.80 -22.53
N VAL A 208 12.50 2.02 -22.20
CA VAL A 208 12.59 3.18 -23.11
C VAL A 208 14.05 3.64 -23.32
N LYS A 209 14.90 3.50 -22.29
CA LYS A 209 16.33 3.82 -22.43
C LYS A 209 17.07 2.82 -23.30
N SER A 210 16.79 1.52 -23.15
CA SER A 210 17.42 0.49 -24.01
C SER A 210 17.02 0.64 -25.47
N SER A 211 15.80 1.07 -25.78
CA SER A 211 15.32 1.22 -27.17
C SER A 211 15.83 2.47 -27.90
N ARG A 212 16.61 3.34 -27.24
CA ARG A 212 17.20 4.55 -27.83
C ARG A 212 18.70 4.39 -28.14
N VAL A 213 19.27 3.25 -27.80
CA VAL A 213 20.70 2.93 -27.99
C VAL A 213 20.94 2.07 -29.25
N ASP A 214 19.86 1.71 -29.95
CA ASP A 214 19.87 1.09 -31.28
C ASP A 214 19.42 2.11 -32.34
#